data_AF-A0A1W9QNT8-F1
#
_entry.id   AF-A0A1W9QNT8-F1
#
_cell.length_a   1.000
_cell.length_b   1.000
_cell.length_c   1.000
_cell.angle_alpha   90.00
_cell.angle_beta   90.00
_cell.angle_gamma   90.00
#
_symmetry.space_group_name_H-M   'P 1'
#
loop_
_entity.id
_entity.type
_entity.pdbx_description
1 polymer ?
#
loop_
_entity_poly.entity_id
_entity_poly.type
_entity_poly.pdbx_seq_one_letter_code
_entity_poly.pdbx_strand_id
1 'polypeptide(L)'
;MVGISQARGKRSSRMDCSLAFNSKRYFSHYCTNDLIFLIIAQMTWVNSSWGGFRNFNPWHFGIIASIGISMILLTMIIKLKWQFRLIIGLAILIIHPFLLNIQYDAENIWQQVLMQTFVVAGKFNKYPVLPWFALSILGSVMATGWLSVWKTDNKRIVMSLIIAATAFILAIVVRMGRGYGNISPFSDFGSYSFFLDQKYPPSLFMNLWFFATVVLGVSLFIAIGKVAPKLLVVFSIPGKVPLFFYGMHLAIMGIFIKRMDLFYREGEVFASLIGVVVILAVMLPLCKWFYGVKRRSDNYFISMI
;
A
#
# COMPACT_ATOMS: atom_id res chain seq x y z
N MET A 1 8.32 -47.80 30.13
CA MET A 1 8.42 -48.61 28.89
C MET A 1 7.51 -47.96 27.86
N VAL A 2 8.04 -47.06 27.05
CA VAL A 2 8.56 -47.29 25.68
C VAL A 2 7.47 -47.78 24.73
N GLY A 3 7.19 -46.98 23.70
CA GLY A 3 6.27 -47.33 22.62
C GLY A 3 6.05 -46.18 21.63
N ILE A 4 7.14 -45.65 21.09
CA ILE A 4 7.17 -44.66 20.00
C ILE A 4 6.58 -45.28 18.73
N SER A 5 5.69 -44.56 18.05
CA SER A 5 5.46 -44.74 16.61
C SER A 5 5.37 -43.37 15.93
N GLN A 6 6.37 -43.12 15.08
CA GLN A 6 6.59 -41.91 14.31
C GLN A 6 5.76 -41.88 13.01
N ALA A 7 5.28 -40.67 12.71
CA ALA A 7 5.36 -39.97 11.43
C ALA A 7 4.74 -40.57 10.16
N ARG A 8 3.73 -39.87 9.63
CA ARG A 8 3.72 -39.45 8.20
C ARG A 8 3.26 -38.00 8.08
N GLY A 9 4.03 -37.25 7.30
CA GLY A 9 4.04 -35.79 7.30
C GLY A 9 2.86 -35.13 6.61
N LYS A 10 2.42 -34.03 7.22
CA LYS A 10 1.89 -32.86 6.52
C LYS A 10 2.76 -31.68 6.92
N ARG A 11 3.77 -31.38 6.10
CA ARG A 11 4.50 -30.11 6.19
C ARG A 11 3.53 -29.01 5.78
N SER A 12 2.79 -28.49 6.75
CA SER A 12 2.00 -27.28 6.60
C SER A 12 2.95 -26.12 6.36
N SER A 13 3.00 -25.63 5.12
CA SER A 13 3.64 -24.36 4.72
C SER A 13 2.93 -23.12 5.27
N ARG A 14 2.00 -23.27 6.22
CA ARG A 14 1.50 -22.14 7.00
C ARG A 14 2.54 -21.73 8.03
N MET A 15 3.41 -20.80 7.66
CA MET A 15 4.07 -19.96 8.64
C MET A 15 3.01 -19.08 9.29
N ASP A 16 2.67 -19.37 10.54
CA ASP A 16 2.09 -18.37 11.41
C ASP A 16 3.05 -17.19 11.46
N CYS A 17 2.55 -16.02 11.05
CA CYS A 17 3.31 -14.77 11.03
C CYS A 17 3.87 -14.41 12.43
N SER A 18 3.30 -14.98 13.51
CA SER A 18 3.81 -14.85 14.88
C SER A 18 5.09 -15.66 15.14
N LEU A 19 5.27 -16.83 14.51
CA LEU A 19 6.47 -17.67 14.63
C LEU A 19 7.60 -17.16 13.71
N ALA A 20 7.25 -16.52 12.60
CA ALA A 20 8.20 -15.94 11.64
C ALA A 20 9.05 -14.80 12.22
N PHE A 21 8.58 -14.11 13.27
CA PHE A 21 9.33 -13.06 13.95
C PHE A 21 10.60 -13.55 14.67
N ASN A 22 10.72 -14.86 14.95
CA ASN A 22 11.73 -15.39 15.87
C ASN A 22 12.96 -16.01 15.19
N SER A 23 12.93 -16.28 13.88
CA SER A 23 14.02 -16.97 13.15
C SER A 23 14.73 -16.07 12.14
N LYS A 24 15.96 -15.62 12.47
CA LYS A 24 16.73 -14.62 11.70
C LYS A 24 16.99 -14.98 10.22
N ARG A 25 17.13 -16.26 9.89
CA ARG A 25 17.64 -16.71 8.57
C ARG A 25 16.53 -16.99 7.56
N TYR A 26 15.39 -17.49 8.03
CA TYR A 26 14.26 -17.84 7.17
C TYR A 26 13.34 -16.65 6.87
N PHE A 27 13.21 -15.70 7.81
CA PHE A 27 12.47 -14.46 7.58
C PHE A 27 13.09 -13.58 6.49
N SER A 28 14.43 -13.54 6.39
CA SER A 28 15.13 -12.66 5.45
C SER A 28 15.04 -13.15 4.00
N HIS A 29 15.30 -14.44 3.75
CA HIS A 29 15.46 -14.93 2.37
C HIS A 29 14.14 -15.07 1.60
N TYR A 30 13.11 -15.65 2.24
CA TYR A 30 11.80 -15.82 1.61
C TYR A 30 11.07 -14.49 1.43
N CYS A 31 11.13 -13.60 2.44
CA CYS A 31 10.54 -12.27 2.33
C CYS A 31 11.24 -11.43 1.24
N THR A 32 12.57 -11.49 1.09
CA THR A 32 13.26 -10.70 0.06
C THR A 32 12.90 -11.13 -1.36
N ASN A 33 12.81 -12.44 -1.62
CA ASN A 33 12.39 -12.95 -2.93
C ASN A 33 10.94 -12.55 -3.24
N ASP A 34 10.06 -12.59 -2.25
CA ASP A 34 8.67 -12.18 -2.38
C ASP A 34 8.52 -10.67 -2.69
N LEU A 35 9.44 -9.86 -2.17
CA LEU A 35 9.45 -8.41 -2.38
C LEU A 35 10.08 -8.00 -3.71
N ILE A 36 11.12 -8.71 -4.15
CA ILE A 36 11.70 -8.52 -5.50
C ILE A 36 10.66 -8.85 -6.57
N PHE A 37 9.80 -9.84 -6.33
CA PHE A 37 8.69 -10.15 -7.23
C PHE A 37 7.76 -8.96 -7.48
N LEU A 38 7.49 -8.12 -6.48
CA LEU A 38 6.69 -6.89 -6.68
C LEU A 38 7.35 -5.93 -7.68
N ILE A 39 8.68 -5.79 -7.60
CA ILE A 39 9.45 -4.95 -8.53
C ILE A 39 9.36 -5.52 -9.94
N ILE A 40 9.54 -6.84 -10.10
CA ILE A 40 9.43 -7.52 -11.40
C ILE A 40 8.00 -7.40 -11.95
N ALA A 41 6.99 -7.61 -11.11
CA ALA A 41 5.58 -7.49 -11.49
C ALA A 41 5.22 -6.06 -11.95
N GLN A 42 5.78 -5.04 -11.30
CA GLN A 42 5.64 -3.65 -11.75
C GLN A 42 6.23 -3.46 -13.15
N MET A 43 7.50 -3.86 -13.33
CA MET A 43 8.23 -3.65 -14.59
C MET A 43 7.61 -4.42 -15.77
N THR A 44 7.02 -5.58 -15.51
CA THR A 44 6.46 -6.47 -16.54
C THR A 44 4.94 -6.28 -16.68
N TRP A 45 4.17 -6.86 -15.77
CA TRP A 45 2.72 -6.94 -15.87
C TRP A 45 2.03 -5.58 -15.77
N VAL A 46 2.39 -4.78 -14.77
CA VAL A 46 1.71 -3.51 -14.49
C VAL A 46 1.99 -2.49 -15.59
N ASN A 47 3.25 -2.36 -16.00
CA ASN A 47 3.62 -1.45 -17.09
C ASN A 47 2.98 -1.85 -18.42
N SER A 48 2.89 -3.16 -18.71
CA SER A 48 2.15 -3.65 -19.89
C SER A 48 0.66 -3.34 -19.82
N SER A 49 0.06 -3.47 -18.64
CA SER A 49 -1.37 -3.23 -18.40
C SER A 49 -1.76 -1.77 -18.65
N TRP A 50 -0.93 -0.80 -18.20
CA TRP A 50 -1.16 0.63 -18.46
C TRP A 50 -1.17 0.98 -19.95
N GLY A 51 -0.36 0.30 -20.75
CA GLY A 51 -0.34 0.43 -22.21
C GLY A 51 -1.43 -0.36 -22.93
N GLY A 52 -2.36 -1.00 -22.21
CA GLY A 52 -3.35 -1.92 -22.77
C GLY A 52 -2.71 -3.06 -23.56
N PHE A 53 -1.50 -3.48 -23.17
CA PHE A 53 -0.66 -4.45 -23.88
C PHE A 53 -0.38 -4.08 -25.35
N ARG A 54 -0.41 -2.79 -25.70
CA ARG A 54 -0.04 -2.29 -27.04
C ARG A 54 1.37 -1.75 -27.06
N ASN A 55 1.72 -0.96 -26.05
CA ASN A 55 3.05 -0.40 -25.85
C ASN A 55 3.61 -0.91 -24.52
N PHE A 56 4.87 -1.34 -24.52
CA PHE A 56 5.55 -1.81 -23.32
C PHE A 56 6.68 -0.85 -22.93
N ASN A 57 6.58 -0.27 -21.74
CA ASN A 57 7.63 0.55 -21.15
C ASN A 57 8.11 -0.09 -19.84
N PRO A 58 9.08 -1.02 -19.89
CA PRO A 58 9.54 -1.74 -18.69
C PRO A 58 10.19 -0.83 -17.65
N TRP A 59 10.72 0.32 -18.09
CA TRP A 59 11.54 1.20 -17.26
C TRP A 59 10.73 2.13 -16.36
N HIS A 60 9.39 2.16 -16.48
CA HIS A 60 8.58 2.97 -15.57
C HIS A 60 8.57 2.34 -14.17
N PHE A 61 9.11 3.07 -13.20
CA PHE A 61 9.06 2.69 -11.80
C PHE A 61 7.75 3.19 -11.20
N GLY A 62 6.92 2.28 -10.70
CA GLY A 62 5.58 2.59 -10.23
C GLY A 62 5.37 2.22 -8.77
N ILE A 63 4.14 2.43 -8.29
CA ILE A 63 3.78 2.25 -6.88
C ILE A 63 4.09 0.84 -6.36
N ILE A 64 3.91 -0.22 -7.15
CA ILE A 64 4.16 -1.59 -6.69
C ILE A 64 5.65 -1.83 -6.44
N ALA A 65 6.51 -1.32 -7.32
CA ALA A 65 7.96 -1.40 -7.11
C ALA A 65 8.39 -0.54 -5.92
N SER A 66 7.82 0.66 -5.75
CA SER A 66 8.09 1.53 -4.60
C SER A 66 7.69 0.87 -3.28
N ILE A 67 6.53 0.24 -3.21
CA ILE A 67 6.10 -0.54 -2.03
C ILE A 67 7.05 -1.73 -1.79
N GLY A 68 7.46 -2.44 -2.86
CA GLY A 68 8.44 -3.52 -2.77
C GLY A 68 9.76 -3.06 -2.11
N ILE A 69 10.33 -1.95 -2.59
CA ILE A 69 11.54 -1.36 -1.97
C ILE A 69 11.26 -0.91 -0.54
N SER A 70 10.15 -0.22 -0.28
CA SER A 70 9.77 0.23 1.07
C SER A 70 9.70 -0.94 2.06
N MET A 71 9.15 -2.08 1.64
CA MET A 71 9.10 -3.29 2.47
C MET A 71 10.47 -3.93 2.67
N ILE A 72 11.34 -3.95 1.65
CA ILE A 72 12.73 -4.42 1.79
C ILE A 72 13.45 -3.57 2.85
N LEU A 73 13.39 -2.25 2.72
CA LEU A 73 13.97 -1.32 3.70
C LEU A 73 13.36 -1.52 5.10
N LEU A 74 12.06 -1.79 5.19
CA LEU A 74 11.39 -2.04 6.48
C LEU A 74 11.94 -3.30 7.15
N THR A 75 12.24 -4.36 6.41
CA THR A 75 12.80 -5.60 6.98
C THR A 75 14.15 -5.37 7.67
N MET A 76 14.92 -4.36 7.24
CA MET A 76 16.19 -3.99 7.84
C MET A 76 16.02 -3.36 9.23
N ILE A 77 14.92 -2.65 9.45
CA ILE A 77 14.66 -1.89 10.70
C ILE A 77 13.51 -2.46 11.55
N ILE A 78 12.82 -3.52 11.09
CA ILE A 78 11.62 -4.07 11.75
C ILE A 78 11.86 -4.53 13.19
N LYS A 79 13.10 -4.92 13.51
CA LYS A 79 13.53 -5.38 14.84
C LYS A 79 13.76 -4.25 15.84
N LEU A 80 13.82 -3.01 15.38
CA LEU A 80 13.92 -1.86 16.28
C LEU A 80 12.65 -1.73 17.13
N LYS A 81 12.82 -1.24 18.37
CA LYS A 81 11.68 -0.92 19.23
C LYS A 81 10.75 0.05 18.49
N TRP A 82 9.45 -0.08 18.72
CA TRP A 82 8.44 0.65 17.94
C TRP A 82 8.60 2.18 18.04
N GLN A 83 9.16 2.69 19.14
CA GLN A 83 9.45 4.11 19.33
C GLN A 83 10.47 4.61 18.30
N PHE A 84 11.56 3.87 18.07
CA PHE A 84 12.55 4.25 17.06
C PHE A 84 11.97 4.19 15.65
N ARG A 85 11.16 3.16 15.34
CA ARG A 85 10.43 3.08 14.07
C ARG A 85 9.53 4.31 13.90
N LEU A 86 8.76 4.67 14.92
CA LEU A 86 7.90 5.86 14.88
C LEU A 86 8.70 7.14 14.61
N ILE A 87 9.81 7.36 15.32
CA ILE A 87 10.68 8.52 15.14
C ILE A 87 11.21 8.57 13.70
N ILE A 88 11.72 7.45 13.17
CA ILE A 88 12.23 7.39 11.79
C ILE A 88 11.13 7.71 10.78
N GLY A 89 9.95 7.10 10.92
CA GLY A 89 8.82 7.33 10.01
C GLY A 89 8.37 8.80 10.00
N LEU A 90 8.21 9.39 11.19
CA LEU A 90 7.84 10.81 11.31
C LEU A 90 8.95 11.75 10.80
N ALA A 91 10.21 11.45 11.11
CA ALA A 91 11.34 12.23 10.61
C ALA A 91 11.39 12.24 9.08
N ILE A 92 11.18 11.09 8.43
CA ILE A 92 11.12 11.03 6.96
C ILE A 92 9.98 11.90 6.42
N LEU A 93 8.78 11.82 7.00
CA LEU A 93 7.65 12.65 6.55
C LEU A 93 7.91 14.14 6.71
N ILE A 94 8.53 14.56 7.82
CA ILE A 94 8.85 15.97 8.10
C ILE A 94 10.01 16.46 7.21
N ILE A 95 11.02 15.62 6.98
CA ILE A 95 12.20 16.01 6.20
C ILE A 95 11.88 16.02 4.70
N HIS A 96 10.99 15.14 4.23
CA HIS A 96 10.73 14.94 2.79
C HIS A 96 10.33 16.23 2.03
N PRO A 97 9.44 17.12 2.53
CA PRO A 97 9.17 18.39 1.86
C PRO A 97 10.41 19.27 1.66
N PHE A 98 11.39 19.23 2.56
CA PHE A 98 12.65 19.97 2.38
C PHE A 98 13.52 19.35 1.29
N LEU A 99 13.51 18.01 1.17
CA LEU A 99 14.26 17.30 0.12
C LEU A 99 13.73 17.61 -1.29
N LEU A 100 12.45 18.00 -1.41
CA LEU A 100 11.87 18.41 -2.69
C LEU A 100 12.49 19.70 -3.25
N ASN A 101 13.15 20.52 -2.42
CA ASN A 101 13.83 21.74 -2.85
C ASN A 101 15.24 21.49 -3.41
N ILE A 102 15.74 20.25 -3.34
CA ILE A 102 17.05 19.89 -3.90
C ILE A 102 16.94 19.91 -5.43
N GLN A 103 17.65 20.84 -6.05
CA GLN A 103 17.77 20.89 -7.51
C GLN A 103 18.64 19.72 -7.98
N TYR A 104 18.22 19.08 -9.06
CA TYR A 104 18.97 18.02 -9.70
C TYR A 104 18.83 18.14 -11.22
N ASP A 105 19.86 17.68 -11.92
CA ASP A 105 19.84 17.60 -13.38
C ASP A 105 19.12 16.32 -13.82
N ALA A 106 18.01 16.48 -14.54
CA ALA A 106 17.21 15.37 -15.04
C ALA A 106 17.81 14.71 -16.29
N GLU A 107 18.81 15.32 -16.93
CA GLU A 107 19.56 14.76 -18.06
C GLU A 107 20.67 13.83 -17.57
N ASN A 108 21.21 14.09 -16.37
CA ASN A 108 22.13 13.18 -15.71
C ASN A 108 21.39 11.95 -15.15
N ILE A 109 21.58 10.79 -15.80
CA ILE A 109 20.90 9.52 -15.47
C ILE A 109 21.05 9.16 -13.98
N TRP A 110 22.23 9.35 -13.39
CA TRP A 110 22.47 8.98 -11.99
C TRP A 110 21.65 9.86 -11.03
N GLN A 111 21.63 11.17 -11.26
CA GLN A 111 20.84 12.09 -10.46
C GLN A 111 19.33 11.83 -10.65
N GLN A 112 18.89 11.63 -11.89
CA GLN A 112 17.51 11.34 -12.22
C GLN A 112 17.00 10.07 -11.52
N VAL A 113 17.75 8.97 -11.64
CA VAL A 113 17.37 7.68 -11.03
C VAL A 113 17.31 7.82 -9.52
N LEU A 114 18.33 8.42 -8.88
CA LEU A 114 18.36 8.56 -7.43
C LEU A 114 17.21 9.46 -6.92
N MET A 115 17.05 10.64 -7.51
CA MET A 115 16.05 11.61 -7.07
C MET A 115 14.63 11.12 -7.34
N GLN A 116 14.34 10.56 -8.51
CA GLN A 116 13.00 10.08 -8.83
C GLN A 116 12.67 8.76 -8.13
N THR A 117 13.66 7.91 -7.84
CA THR A 117 13.41 6.69 -7.04
C THR A 117 13.01 7.05 -5.62
N PHE A 118 13.71 7.97 -4.96
CA PHE A 118 13.56 8.17 -3.52
C PHE A 118 12.79 9.43 -3.11
N VAL A 119 12.92 10.54 -3.83
CA VAL A 119 12.54 11.87 -3.33
C VAL A 119 11.37 12.46 -4.10
N VAL A 120 11.50 12.63 -5.42
CA VAL A 120 10.58 13.44 -6.23
C VAL A 120 9.78 12.58 -7.21
N ALA A 121 8.56 13.00 -7.53
CA ALA A 121 7.81 12.40 -8.62
C ALA A 121 8.30 12.96 -9.97
N GLY A 122 8.46 12.10 -10.97
CA GLY A 122 8.88 12.50 -12.31
C GLY A 122 8.43 11.50 -13.39
N LYS A 123 9.07 11.59 -14.57
CA LYS A 123 8.75 10.74 -15.73
C LYS A 123 9.11 9.28 -15.47
N PHE A 124 10.24 9.02 -14.82
CA PHE A 124 10.71 7.67 -14.50
C PHE A 124 9.86 7.04 -13.39
N ASN A 125 9.64 7.78 -12.30
CA ASN A 125 8.87 7.31 -11.15
C ASN A 125 7.90 8.36 -10.61
N LYS A 126 6.60 8.04 -10.54
CA LYS A 126 5.61 8.92 -9.90
C LYS A 126 5.50 8.74 -8.39
N TYR A 127 6.05 7.65 -7.85
CA TYR A 127 5.87 7.23 -6.46
C TYR A 127 7.22 7.13 -5.76
N PRO A 128 7.82 8.25 -5.33
CA PRO A 128 9.13 8.23 -4.66
C PRO A 128 9.07 7.38 -3.38
N VAL A 129 10.09 6.56 -3.14
CA VAL A 129 10.12 5.53 -2.09
C VAL A 129 10.05 6.11 -0.69
N LEU A 130 10.63 7.28 -0.40
CA LEU A 130 10.72 7.81 0.97
C LEU A 130 9.34 8.02 1.64
N PRO A 131 8.37 8.72 1.04
CA PRO A 131 7.01 8.82 1.60
C PRO A 131 6.34 7.46 1.87
N TRP A 132 6.41 6.54 0.92
CA TRP A 132 5.78 5.22 1.04
C TRP A 132 6.50 4.34 2.07
N PHE A 133 7.81 4.51 2.21
CA PHE A 133 8.60 3.85 3.24
C PHE A 133 8.22 4.36 4.63
N ALA A 134 8.06 5.67 4.80
CA ALA A 134 7.58 6.26 6.04
C ALA A 134 6.18 5.73 6.42
N LEU A 135 5.24 5.66 5.46
CA LEU A 135 3.93 5.08 5.69
C LEU A 135 4.00 3.58 6.05
N SER A 136 4.89 2.82 5.41
CA SER A 136 5.14 1.41 5.74
C SER A 136 5.67 1.24 7.16
N ILE A 137 6.56 2.14 7.60
CA ILE A 137 7.06 2.19 8.98
C ILE A 137 5.93 2.49 9.96
N LEU A 138 5.12 3.51 9.71
CA LEU A 138 3.98 3.86 10.56
C LEU A 138 2.97 2.71 10.65
N GLY A 139 2.70 2.02 9.54
CA GLY A 139 1.90 0.79 9.51
C GLY A 139 2.49 -0.31 10.40
N SER A 140 3.81 -0.49 10.40
CA SER A 140 4.49 -1.46 11.27
C SER A 140 4.40 -1.11 12.77
N VAL A 141 4.31 0.19 13.10
CA VAL A 141 4.08 0.67 14.47
C VAL A 141 2.64 0.36 14.88
N MET A 142 1.66 0.65 14.02
CA MET A 142 0.26 0.30 14.24
C MET A 142 0.06 -1.21 14.41
N ALA A 143 0.77 -2.02 13.62
CA ALA A 143 0.76 -3.48 13.76
C ALA A 143 1.23 -3.94 15.15
N THR A 144 2.21 -3.25 15.74
CA THR A 144 2.65 -3.54 17.13
C THR A 144 1.52 -3.26 18.12
N GLY A 145 0.77 -2.17 17.91
CA GLY A 145 -0.44 -1.85 18.66
C GLY A 145 -1.51 -2.94 18.54
N TRP A 146 -1.94 -3.25 17.32
CA TRP A 146 -3.04 -4.19 17.06
C TRP A 146 -2.72 -5.65 17.44
N LEU A 147 -1.51 -6.13 17.16
CA LEU A 147 -1.14 -7.54 17.32
C LEU A 147 -0.60 -7.85 18.73
N SER A 148 0.06 -6.89 19.38
CA SER A 148 0.79 -7.16 20.63
C SER A 148 0.23 -6.40 21.83
N VAL A 149 -0.06 -5.10 21.71
CA VAL A 149 -0.35 -4.23 22.87
C VAL A 149 -1.85 -4.15 23.19
N TRP A 150 -2.72 -3.98 22.19
CA TRP A 150 -4.15 -3.80 22.36
C TRP A 150 -4.88 -5.14 22.26
N LYS A 151 -5.11 -5.76 23.43
CA LYS A 151 -5.65 -7.12 23.52
C LYS A 151 -7.14 -7.24 23.25
N THR A 152 -7.92 -6.18 23.51
CA THR A 152 -9.37 -6.17 23.29
C THR A 152 -9.73 -5.34 22.07
N ASP A 153 -10.79 -5.73 21.37
CA ASP A 153 -11.25 -4.99 20.18
C ASP A 153 -11.69 -3.56 20.54
N ASN A 154 -12.31 -3.36 21.71
CA ASN A 154 -12.64 -2.01 22.18
C ASN A 154 -11.38 -1.14 22.33
N LYS A 155 -10.30 -1.69 22.90
CA LYS A 155 -9.04 -0.96 23.04
C LYS A 155 -8.40 -0.68 21.68
N ARG A 156 -8.46 -1.63 20.74
CA ARG A 156 -8.00 -1.43 19.36
C ARG A 156 -8.75 -0.30 18.68
N ILE A 157 -10.08 -0.27 18.79
CA ILE A 157 -10.94 0.78 18.22
C ILE A 157 -10.59 2.13 18.83
N VAL A 158 -10.63 2.26 20.17
CA VAL A 158 -10.41 3.54 20.86
C VAL A 158 -9.02 4.10 20.55
N MET A 159 -7.97 3.27 20.66
CA MET A 159 -6.61 3.73 20.37
C MET A 159 -6.43 4.10 18.91
N SER A 160 -7.02 3.35 17.96
CA SER A 160 -6.97 3.68 16.54
C SER A 160 -7.71 4.99 16.25
N LEU A 161 -8.86 5.23 16.88
CA LEU A 161 -9.61 6.49 16.75
C LEU A 161 -8.82 7.68 17.29
N ILE A 162 -8.19 7.55 18.46
CA ILE A 162 -7.33 8.60 19.02
C ILE A 162 -6.17 8.91 18.07
N ILE A 163 -5.48 7.88 17.57
CA ILE A 163 -4.34 8.06 16.66
C ILE A 163 -4.78 8.69 15.33
N ALA A 164 -5.90 8.22 14.75
CA ALA A 164 -6.46 8.78 13.53
C ALA A 164 -6.88 10.26 13.73
N ALA A 165 -7.57 10.57 14.83
CA ALA A 165 -7.96 11.94 15.16
C ALA A 165 -6.73 12.84 15.33
N THR A 166 -5.71 12.39 16.06
CA THR A 166 -4.43 13.12 16.20
C THR A 166 -3.78 13.36 14.84
N ALA A 167 -3.72 12.35 13.98
CA ALA A 167 -3.13 12.49 12.64
C ALA A 167 -3.95 13.44 11.74
N PHE A 168 -5.28 13.42 11.81
CA PHE A 168 -6.13 14.40 11.11
C PHE A 168 -5.91 15.82 11.62
N ILE A 169 -5.86 16.01 12.94
CA ILE A 169 -5.59 17.32 13.56
C ILE A 169 -4.21 17.83 13.10
N LEU A 170 -3.18 16.98 13.13
CA LEU A 170 -1.85 17.33 12.65
C LEU A 170 -1.86 17.69 11.15
N ALA A 171 -2.59 16.94 10.32
CA ALA A 171 -2.75 17.26 8.90
C ALA A 171 -3.40 18.63 8.71
N ILE A 172 -4.48 18.93 9.45
CA ILE A 172 -5.18 20.23 9.39
C ILE A 172 -4.24 21.37 9.82
N VAL A 173 -3.51 21.21 10.93
CA VAL A 173 -2.53 22.21 11.40
C VAL A 173 -1.45 22.47 10.35
N VAL A 174 -0.91 21.39 9.76
CA VAL A 174 0.07 21.48 8.68
C VAL A 174 -0.52 22.19 7.44
N ARG A 175 -1.77 21.89 7.09
CA ARG A 175 -2.46 22.53 5.95
C ARG A 175 -2.69 24.02 6.21
N MET A 176 -3.10 24.39 7.41
CA MET A 176 -3.31 25.78 7.83
C MET A 176 -2.04 26.63 7.73
N GLY A 177 -0.86 26.02 7.91
CA GLY A 177 0.43 26.69 7.79
C GLY A 177 0.79 27.18 6.37
N ARG A 178 0.01 26.82 5.33
CA ARG A 178 0.16 27.25 3.92
C ARG A 178 1.59 27.09 3.36
N GLY A 179 1.80 26.06 2.53
CA GLY A 179 3.06 25.85 1.80
C GLY A 179 3.74 24.54 2.18
N TYR A 180 4.45 24.50 3.31
CA TYR A 180 5.26 23.35 3.74
C TYR A 180 4.53 22.00 3.64
N GLY A 181 3.23 21.98 3.99
CA GLY A 181 2.40 20.79 3.97
C GLY A 181 1.85 20.36 2.62
N ASN A 182 1.71 21.30 1.68
CA ASN A 182 1.07 21.13 0.37
C ASN A 182 1.34 22.40 -0.46
N ILE A 183 1.86 22.24 -1.69
CA ILE A 183 2.22 23.37 -2.56
C ILE A 183 1.01 24.10 -3.11
N SER A 184 -0.14 23.42 -3.17
CA SER A 184 -1.38 24.00 -3.71
C SER A 184 -2.01 24.92 -2.66
N PRO A 185 -2.18 26.21 -2.93
CA PRO A 185 -2.86 27.11 -2.00
C PRO A 185 -4.33 26.71 -1.86
N PHE A 186 -4.95 27.14 -0.76
CA PHE A 186 -6.42 27.06 -0.58
C PHE A 186 -6.96 28.46 -0.32
N SER A 187 -8.20 28.71 -0.72
CA SER A 187 -8.86 30.00 -0.48
C SER A 187 -9.16 30.17 1.01
N ASP A 188 -10.08 29.34 1.51
CA ASP A 188 -10.66 29.42 2.85
C ASP A 188 -10.64 28.06 3.53
N PHE A 189 -10.63 28.09 4.87
CA PHE A 189 -10.73 26.88 5.67
C PHE A 189 -12.06 26.15 5.38
N GLY A 190 -11.99 24.85 5.09
CA GLY A 190 -13.16 24.03 4.77
C GLY A 190 -13.67 24.16 3.33
N SER A 191 -13.06 25.01 2.49
CA SER A 191 -13.37 25.07 1.06
C SER A 191 -12.97 23.75 0.35
N TYR A 192 -13.50 23.49 -0.85
CA TYR A 192 -13.06 22.36 -1.66
C TYR A 192 -11.54 22.37 -1.90
N SER A 193 -10.95 23.56 -2.11
CA SER A 193 -9.50 23.73 -2.29
C SER A 193 -8.66 23.36 -1.05
N PHE A 194 -9.26 23.41 0.14
CA PHE A 194 -8.60 22.96 1.37
C PHE A 194 -8.35 21.45 1.34
N PHE A 195 -9.33 20.68 0.87
CA PHE A 195 -9.30 19.23 0.75
C PHE A 195 -8.63 18.71 -0.53
N LEU A 196 -8.17 19.61 -1.41
CA LEU A 196 -7.38 19.22 -2.58
C LEU A 196 -6.02 18.68 -2.15
N ASP A 197 -5.94 17.36 -2.18
CA ASP A 197 -4.78 16.62 -1.75
C ASP A 197 -3.75 16.46 -2.89
N GLN A 198 -2.54 16.97 -2.67
CA GLN A 198 -1.46 16.86 -3.63
C GLN A 198 -0.82 15.48 -3.54
N LYS A 199 -1.17 14.62 -4.50
CA LYS A 199 -0.66 13.25 -4.59
C LYS A 199 0.77 13.15 -5.16
N TYR A 200 1.17 14.08 -6.04
CA TYR A 200 2.45 14.03 -6.74
C TYR A 200 3.14 15.40 -6.77
N PRO A 201 4.34 15.54 -6.16
CA PRO A 201 4.91 14.63 -5.17
C PRO A 201 4.01 14.49 -3.92
N PRO A 202 4.08 13.37 -3.18
CA PRO A 202 3.28 13.17 -1.96
C PRO A 202 3.57 14.26 -0.94
N SER A 203 2.56 15.06 -0.62
CA SER A 203 2.69 16.15 0.35
C SER A 203 2.63 15.63 1.80
N LEU A 204 3.14 16.40 2.78
CA LEU A 204 3.04 15.99 4.20
C LEU A 204 1.57 15.92 4.63
N PHE A 205 0.73 16.84 4.14
CA PHE A 205 -0.71 16.79 4.33
C PHE A 205 -1.30 15.48 3.80
N MET A 206 -0.98 15.12 2.55
CA MET A 206 -1.41 13.86 1.92
C MET A 206 -1.07 12.64 2.78
N ASN A 207 0.18 12.55 3.23
CA ASN A 207 0.66 11.40 3.98
C ASN A 207 -0.05 11.26 5.34
N LEU A 208 -0.21 12.37 6.08
CA LEU A 208 -0.90 12.37 7.37
C LEU A 208 -2.39 12.08 7.21
N TRP A 209 -3.03 12.72 6.22
CA TRP A 209 -4.45 12.54 5.93
C TRP A 209 -4.76 11.11 5.49
N PHE A 210 -3.94 10.56 4.60
CA PHE A 210 -4.04 9.18 4.13
C PHE A 210 -3.82 8.19 5.27
N PHE A 211 -2.77 8.37 6.08
CA PHE A 211 -2.52 7.52 7.26
C PHE A 211 -3.71 7.53 8.23
N ALA A 212 -4.22 8.72 8.56
CA ALA A 212 -5.38 8.88 9.43
C ALA A 212 -6.62 8.16 8.87
N THR A 213 -6.87 8.30 7.57
CA THR A 213 -8.00 7.66 6.88
C THR A 213 -7.89 6.13 6.91
N VAL A 214 -6.69 5.58 6.67
CA VAL A 214 -6.46 4.13 6.73
C VAL A 214 -6.66 3.59 8.16
N VAL A 215 -6.10 4.26 9.17
CA VAL A 215 -6.25 3.84 10.57
C VAL A 215 -7.71 3.93 11.02
N LEU A 216 -8.42 4.99 10.62
CA LEU A 216 -9.86 5.12 10.84
C LEU A 216 -10.63 3.99 10.15
N GLY A 217 -10.33 3.70 8.89
CA GLY A 217 -10.97 2.62 8.13
C GLY A 217 -10.79 1.25 8.78
N VAL A 218 -9.58 0.92 9.26
CA VAL A 218 -9.34 -0.31 10.02
C VAL A 218 -10.16 -0.33 11.32
N SER A 219 -10.21 0.78 12.05
CA SER A 219 -11.03 0.91 13.26
C SER A 219 -12.52 0.66 12.98
N LEU A 220 -13.04 1.25 11.91
CA LEU A 220 -14.42 1.05 11.45
C LEU A 220 -14.67 -0.41 11.05
N PHE A 221 -13.72 -1.06 10.38
CA PHE A 221 -13.85 -2.48 10.03
C PHE A 221 -13.91 -3.37 11.28
N ILE A 222 -13.13 -3.07 12.32
CA ILE A 222 -13.22 -3.80 13.60
C ILE A 222 -14.60 -3.55 14.23
N ALA A 223 -15.09 -2.31 14.26
CA ALA A 223 -16.39 -1.97 14.84
C ALA A 223 -17.57 -2.62 14.09
N ILE A 224 -17.59 -2.50 12.76
CA ILE A 224 -18.61 -3.12 11.90
C ILE A 224 -18.55 -4.64 12.01
N GLY A 225 -17.36 -5.24 12.12
CA GLY A 225 -17.20 -6.68 12.27
C GLY A 225 -17.89 -7.25 13.51
N LYS A 226 -18.05 -6.44 14.57
CA LYS A 226 -18.76 -6.83 15.79
C LYS A 226 -20.29 -6.80 15.64
N VAL A 227 -20.81 -5.87 14.85
CA VAL A 227 -22.27 -5.60 14.75
C VAL A 227 -22.88 -6.25 13.51
N ALA A 228 -22.19 -6.17 12.38
CA ALA A 228 -22.67 -6.59 11.07
C ALA A 228 -21.55 -7.31 10.26
N PRO A 229 -21.04 -8.46 10.73
CA PRO A 229 -19.93 -9.18 10.07
C PRO A 229 -20.23 -9.56 8.61
N LYS A 230 -21.51 -9.77 8.26
CA LYS A 230 -21.95 -10.09 6.89
C LYS A 230 -21.60 -8.99 5.88
N LEU A 231 -21.61 -7.71 6.29
CA LEU A 231 -21.26 -6.59 5.41
C LEU A 231 -19.78 -6.63 5.00
N LEU A 232 -18.90 -7.14 5.87
CA LEU A 232 -17.47 -7.22 5.60
C LEU A 232 -17.07 -8.37 4.67
N VAL A 233 -17.97 -9.32 4.41
CA VAL A 233 -17.69 -10.48 3.54
C VAL A 233 -17.32 -10.02 2.12
N VAL A 234 -18.01 -9.00 1.61
CA VAL A 234 -17.76 -8.44 0.27
C VAL A 234 -16.34 -7.87 0.18
N PHE A 235 -15.89 -7.16 1.21
CA PHE A 235 -14.55 -6.59 1.29
C PHE A 235 -13.47 -7.64 1.59
N SER A 236 -13.83 -8.73 2.27
CA SER A 236 -12.90 -9.80 2.63
C SER A 236 -12.38 -10.58 1.41
N ILE A 237 -13.18 -10.71 0.35
CA ILE A 237 -12.80 -11.45 -0.86
C ILE A 237 -11.59 -10.81 -1.56
N PRO A 238 -11.64 -9.54 -2.02
CA PRO A 238 -10.49 -8.89 -2.63
C PRO A 238 -9.34 -8.71 -1.63
N GLY A 239 -9.64 -8.51 -0.33
CA GLY A 239 -8.63 -8.39 0.71
C GLY A 239 -7.76 -9.63 0.93
N LYS A 240 -8.20 -10.82 0.50
CA LYS A 240 -7.42 -12.07 0.57
C LYS A 240 -6.45 -12.25 -0.60
N VAL A 241 -6.68 -11.57 -1.71
CA VAL A 241 -5.89 -11.66 -2.95
C VAL A 241 -5.67 -10.25 -3.54
N PRO A 242 -5.10 -9.31 -2.76
CA PRO A 242 -5.04 -7.90 -3.14
C PRO A 242 -4.14 -7.65 -4.35
N LEU A 243 -3.03 -8.41 -4.50
CA LEU A 243 -2.13 -8.27 -5.64
C LEU A 243 -2.78 -8.79 -6.93
N PHE A 244 -3.48 -9.93 -6.86
CA PHE A 244 -4.33 -10.39 -7.97
C PHE A 244 -5.37 -9.34 -8.36
N PHE A 245 -6.11 -8.80 -7.38
CA PHE A 245 -7.10 -7.75 -7.64
C PHE A 245 -6.44 -6.57 -8.35
N TYR A 246 -5.29 -6.10 -7.83
CA TYR A 246 -4.53 -5.00 -8.40
C TYR A 246 -4.09 -5.26 -9.84
N GLY A 247 -3.42 -6.38 -10.10
CA GLY A 247 -2.89 -6.69 -11.43
C GLY A 247 -3.98 -6.90 -12.47
N MET A 248 -5.06 -7.62 -12.12
CA MET A 248 -6.11 -7.97 -13.08
C MET A 248 -7.04 -6.80 -13.38
N HIS A 249 -7.44 -5.99 -12.39
CA HIS A 249 -8.32 -4.86 -12.69
C HIS A 249 -7.63 -3.83 -13.61
N LEU A 250 -6.32 -3.60 -13.42
CA LEU A 250 -5.54 -2.75 -14.31
C LEU A 250 -5.43 -3.34 -15.72
N ALA A 251 -5.18 -4.65 -15.85
CA ALA A 251 -5.10 -5.31 -17.14
C ALA A 251 -6.42 -5.23 -17.91
N ILE A 252 -7.54 -5.54 -17.23
CA ILE A 252 -8.89 -5.43 -17.80
C ILE A 252 -9.16 -3.99 -18.21
N MET A 253 -8.98 -3.03 -17.29
CA MET A 253 -9.24 -1.63 -17.58
C MET A 253 -8.35 -1.09 -18.72
N GLY A 254 -7.07 -1.48 -18.76
CA GLY A 254 -6.15 -1.15 -19.83
C GLY A 254 -6.62 -1.65 -21.19
N ILE A 255 -7.14 -2.88 -21.29
CA ILE A 255 -7.71 -3.43 -22.52
C ILE A 255 -8.97 -2.66 -22.93
N PHE A 256 -9.92 -2.49 -22.01
CA PHE A 256 -11.21 -1.83 -22.32
C PHE A 256 -11.03 -0.37 -22.74
N ILE A 257 -10.18 0.37 -22.04
CA ILE A 257 -9.94 1.78 -22.34
C ILE A 257 -9.05 1.96 -23.57
N LYS A 258 -7.91 1.26 -23.65
CA LYS A 258 -6.89 1.55 -24.69
C LYS A 258 -7.04 0.74 -25.98
N ARG A 259 -7.73 -0.41 -25.95
CA ARG A 259 -7.98 -1.21 -27.17
C ARG A 259 -9.39 -1.04 -27.71
N MET A 260 -10.39 -0.89 -26.84
CA MET A 260 -11.79 -0.85 -27.26
C MET A 260 -12.40 0.56 -27.22
N ASP A 261 -11.67 1.56 -26.69
CA ASP A 261 -12.12 2.95 -26.54
C ASP A 261 -13.45 3.08 -25.76
N LEU A 262 -13.68 2.13 -24.84
CA LEU A 262 -14.88 2.06 -24.02
C LEU A 262 -14.63 2.71 -22.65
N PHE A 263 -15.61 3.48 -22.16
CA PHE A 263 -15.71 4.02 -20.80
C PHE A 263 -14.70 5.11 -20.38
N TYR A 264 -13.76 5.55 -21.22
CA TYR A 264 -12.90 6.68 -20.89
C TYR A 264 -13.29 7.94 -21.65
N ARG A 265 -13.97 8.85 -20.96
CA ARG A 265 -14.16 10.24 -21.38
C ARG A 265 -13.74 11.15 -20.24
N GLU A 266 -12.79 12.04 -20.50
CA GLU A 266 -12.33 13.01 -19.50
C GLU A 266 -13.52 13.87 -19.04
N GLY A 267 -13.73 13.96 -17.72
CA GLY A 267 -14.79 14.78 -17.12
C GLY A 267 -16.13 14.08 -16.87
N GLU A 268 -16.37 12.86 -17.38
CA GLU A 268 -17.63 12.13 -17.12
C GLU A 268 -17.58 11.34 -15.81
N VAL A 269 -17.96 11.99 -14.70
CA VAL A 269 -18.02 11.37 -13.37
C VAL A 269 -19.00 10.17 -13.35
N PHE A 270 -20.16 10.31 -13.99
CA PHE A 270 -21.19 9.26 -13.97
C PHE A 270 -20.74 7.99 -14.72
N ALA A 271 -20.12 8.14 -15.90
CA ALA A 271 -19.55 7.01 -16.64
C ALA A 271 -18.44 6.32 -15.84
N SER A 272 -17.61 7.09 -15.13
CA SER A 272 -16.58 6.55 -14.25
C SER A 272 -17.16 5.73 -13.10
N LEU A 273 -18.26 6.20 -12.48
CA LEU A 273 -18.97 5.45 -11.43
C LEU A 273 -19.59 4.15 -11.94
N ILE A 274 -20.20 4.16 -13.14
CA ILE A 274 -20.67 2.93 -13.79
C ILE A 274 -19.50 1.98 -14.03
N GLY A 275 -18.37 2.49 -14.54
CA GLY A 275 -17.15 1.70 -14.74
C GLY A 275 -16.67 1.03 -13.45
N VAL A 276 -16.72 1.72 -12.31
CA VAL A 276 -16.40 1.15 -10.99
C VAL A 276 -17.35 0.00 -10.62
N VAL A 277 -18.66 0.16 -10.82
CA VAL A 277 -19.63 -0.91 -10.53
C VAL A 277 -19.39 -2.12 -11.44
N VAL A 278 -19.18 -1.89 -12.74
CA VAL A 278 -18.91 -2.95 -13.72
C VAL A 278 -17.62 -3.71 -13.38
N ILE A 279 -16.52 -3.00 -13.10
CA ILE A 279 -15.25 -3.67 -12.78
C ILE A 279 -15.36 -4.44 -11.46
N LEU A 280 -16.08 -3.93 -10.46
CA LEU A 280 -16.31 -4.68 -9.21
C LEU A 280 -17.16 -5.93 -9.45
N ALA A 281 -18.21 -5.85 -10.27
CA ALA A 281 -19.05 -7.00 -10.63
C ALA A 281 -18.24 -8.10 -11.33
N VAL A 282 -17.26 -7.73 -12.15
CA VAL A 282 -16.33 -8.67 -12.81
C VAL A 282 -15.26 -9.19 -11.84
N MET A 283 -14.68 -8.31 -11.03
CA MET A 283 -13.52 -8.65 -10.20
C MET A 283 -13.88 -9.48 -8.97
N LEU A 284 -15.03 -9.28 -8.35
CA LEU A 284 -15.44 -10.05 -7.18
C LEU A 284 -15.50 -11.58 -7.43
N PRO A 285 -16.16 -12.10 -8.49
CA PRO A 285 -16.13 -13.52 -8.79
C PRO A 285 -14.74 -14.02 -9.18
N LEU A 286 -13.96 -13.23 -9.92
CA LEU A 286 -12.58 -13.58 -10.28
C LEU A 286 -11.68 -13.72 -9.05
N CYS A 287 -11.75 -12.78 -8.11
CA CYS A 287 -11.02 -12.86 -6.84
C CYS A 287 -11.46 -14.07 -6.01
N LYS A 288 -12.76 -14.38 -5.98
CA LYS A 288 -13.28 -15.56 -5.28
C LYS A 288 -12.75 -16.85 -5.91
N TRP A 289 -12.73 -16.94 -7.23
CA TRP A 289 -12.16 -18.08 -7.97
C TRP A 289 -10.66 -18.22 -7.70
N PHE A 290 -9.89 -17.14 -7.86
CA PHE A 290 -8.44 -17.15 -7.66
C PHE A 290 -8.07 -17.49 -6.21
N TYR A 291 -8.82 -16.97 -5.24
CA TYR A 291 -8.66 -17.37 -3.83
C TYR A 291 -8.87 -18.89 -3.64
N GLY A 292 -9.84 -19.49 -4.35
CA GLY A 292 -10.04 -20.93 -4.36
C GLY A 292 -8.85 -21.70 -4.96
N VAL A 293 -8.25 -21.20 -6.04
CA VAL A 293 -7.02 -21.75 -6.64
C VAL A 293 -5.85 -21.65 -5.67
N LYS A 294 -5.62 -20.46 -5.11
CA LYS A 294 -4.56 -20.18 -4.14
C LYS A 294 -4.63 -21.10 -2.91
N ARG A 295 -5.82 -21.44 -2.44
CA ARG A 295 -6.01 -22.38 -1.32
C ARG A 295 -5.68 -23.84 -1.63
N ARG A 296 -5.74 -24.25 -2.89
CA ARG A 296 -5.50 -25.64 -3.33
C ARG A 296 -4.11 -25.85 -3.91
N SER A 297 -3.38 -24.78 -4.17
CA SER A 297 -2.06 -24.83 -4.80
C SER A 297 -0.95 -24.75 -3.77
N ASP A 298 0.03 -25.64 -3.90
CA ASP A 298 1.31 -25.56 -3.19
C ASP A 298 2.39 -24.82 -4.03
N ASN A 299 2.01 -24.23 -5.16
CA ASN A 299 2.94 -23.50 -6.02
C ASN A 299 3.38 -22.19 -5.36
N TYR A 300 4.70 -21.98 -5.30
CA TYR A 300 5.31 -20.80 -4.70
C TYR A 300 4.79 -19.48 -5.32
N PHE A 301 4.76 -19.36 -6.65
CA PHE A 301 4.31 -18.12 -7.31
C PHE A 301 2.83 -17.81 -7.07
N ILE A 302 1.97 -18.83 -7.01
CA ILE A 302 0.54 -18.64 -6.74
C ILE A 302 0.33 -18.17 -5.29
N SER A 303 1.20 -18.59 -4.37
CA SER A 303 1.12 -18.16 -2.97
C SER A 303 1.47 -16.67 -2.80
N MET A 304 2.33 -16.13 -3.67
CA MET A 304 2.79 -14.74 -3.65
C MET A 304 1.76 -13.73 -4.18
N ILE A 305 0.88 -14.14 -5.10
CA ILE A 305 -0.16 -13.31 -5.75
C ILE A 305 -1.45 -13.25 -4.93
#